data_AF-A0A8B8GJ17-F1
#
_entry.id   AF-A0A8B8GJ17-F1
#
_cell.length_a   1.000
_cell.length_b   1.000
_cell.length_c   1.000
_cell.angle_alpha   90.00
_cell.angle_beta   90.00
_cell.angle_gamma   90.00
#
_symmetry.space_group_name_H-M   'P 1'
#
loop_
_entity.id
_entity.type
_entity.pdbx_description
1 polymer ?
#
loop_
_entity_poly.entity_id
_entity_poly.type
_entity_poly.pdbx_seq_one_letter_code
_entity_poly.pdbx_strand_id
1 'polypeptide(L)'
;MDKFVIHFTGTTSVNEHPKKKSKLNIRRLYHEDYLNIGFSWSGNVDDPRPWCVVCGEKLSNESMVPSKLKRHFSTKHSHLVDKNASYFQRLLKSETRQSEKMTKIVTISDKTQEASYLVAELVAKQMKPHTIAEKLILPACREIVKVLFGEEVEKEVLKIPISDNTISRRIEHMSEDIEEQVLQQSRDSPLFALQLDESTDISGQAKLLVFIRIVSDEDIVENFLCCKTLPEITKGEDIFEIVDKYLKFANLPWDKCIGVCTDGAPAMTGSVKGFTSFTKKKNENIIFTHCFLHREALMTKTLVGDLREVLDQVVKVINHIKSSSLKSRLFEKMYEGMDSDNSKLLFHSAIRWLSRSRVLSRFYDLSEEIIVFLTIEESKYEFLGDEKRINVKDYDWVRNPFSVSVNEVIGLTFAEEDNLISLKNDRTLKLKFKEMTLNKFWIYAQAEFPEISLKAITILLPFSTSYLCEQGFSAVTTIKSKKRERLRSVEEELRGNLSTVRPRIKHLCNTRQAQIFH
;
A
#
# COMPACT_ATOMS: atom_id res chain seq x y z
N MET A 1 24.02 6.97 -44.59
CA MET A 1 23.10 7.87 -43.86
C MET A 1 21.78 7.13 -43.75
N ASP A 2 21.48 6.63 -42.55
CA ASP A 2 20.30 5.78 -42.29
C ASP A 2 19.03 6.61 -42.44
N LYS A 3 18.18 6.28 -43.42
CA LYS A 3 16.83 6.84 -43.58
C LYS A 3 15.85 6.37 -42.47
N PHE A 4 16.35 5.74 -41.41
CA PHE A 4 15.60 4.89 -40.49
C PHE A 4 15.78 5.27 -39.00
N VAL A 5 16.30 6.47 -38.74
CA VAL A 5 16.62 6.95 -37.39
C VAL A 5 15.96 8.31 -37.17
N ILE A 6 15.14 8.43 -36.11
CA ILE A 6 14.68 9.73 -35.61
C ILE A 6 15.57 10.11 -34.42
N HIS A 7 16.16 11.30 -34.47
CA HIS A 7 16.93 11.87 -33.37
C HIS A 7 16.05 12.81 -32.55
N PHE A 8 15.83 12.52 -31.28
CA PHE A 8 15.22 13.46 -30.34
C PHE A 8 16.30 14.38 -29.77
N THR A 9 16.28 15.65 -30.15
CA THR A 9 17.07 16.70 -29.50
C THR A 9 16.26 17.33 -28.38
N GLY A 10 16.60 17.03 -27.13
CA GLY A 10 16.12 17.82 -25.99
C GLY A 10 16.76 19.21 -26.04
N THR A 11 15.95 20.25 -25.88
CA THR A 11 16.39 21.64 -25.73
C THR A 11 17.32 21.78 -24.53
N THR A 12 18.59 22.06 -24.78
CA THR A 12 19.57 22.51 -23.78
C THR A 12 19.84 24.00 -23.97
N SER A 13 19.52 24.78 -22.93
CA SER A 13 20.06 26.12 -22.73
C SER A 13 21.58 26.08 -22.57
N VAL A 14 22.22 27.10 -23.12
CA VAL A 14 23.66 27.28 -23.33
C VAL A 14 24.44 27.40 -22.01
N ASN A 15 25.47 26.57 -21.83
CA ASN A 15 26.81 26.99 -21.38
C ASN A 15 27.84 25.87 -21.59
N GLU A 16 28.97 26.26 -22.19
CA GLU A 16 30.01 25.38 -22.74
C GLU A 16 31.02 24.86 -21.70
N HIS A 17 31.35 23.56 -21.78
CA HIS A 17 32.71 23.01 -21.88
C HIS A 17 32.68 21.52 -22.30
N PRO A 18 33.70 20.97 -22.99
CA PRO A 18 33.51 19.85 -23.91
C PRO A 18 33.77 18.43 -23.34
N LYS A 19 32.81 17.55 -23.65
CA LYS A 19 32.91 16.11 -24.05
C LYS A 19 33.28 15.03 -22.99
N LYS A 20 32.24 14.36 -22.48
CA LYS A 20 32.07 12.91 -22.68
C LYS A 20 30.87 12.70 -23.61
N LYS A 21 31.06 12.03 -24.75
CA LYS A 21 29.98 11.76 -25.74
C LYS A 21 28.87 10.93 -25.07
N SER A 22 27.72 11.54 -24.77
CA SER A 22 26.50 10.81 -24.40
C SER A 22 26.00 10.04 -25.63
N LYS A 23 25.82 8.72 -25.51
CA LYS A 23 25.13 7.92 -26.53
C LYS A 23 23.70 8.46 -26.67
N LEU A 24 23.39 9.06 -27.82
CA LEU A 24 22.01 9.37 -28.21
C LEU A 24 21.22 8.05 -28.23
N ASN A 25 20.14 7.97 -27.46
CA ASN A 25 19.21 6.84 -27.48
C ASN A 25 18.42 6.90 -28.81
N ILE A 26 18.95 6.21 -29.82
CA ILE A 26 18.35 6.11 -31.16
C ILE A 26 17.29 5.01 -31.12
N ARG A 27 16.01 5.39 -31.25
CA ARG A 27 14.90 4.45 -31.48
C ARG A 27 14.67 4.27 -32.97
N ARG A 28 14.48 3.03 -33.41
CA ARG A 28 14.32 2.65 -34.82
C ARG A 28 12.88 2.21 -35.10
N LEU A 29 12.32 2.60 -36.24
CA LEU A 29 10.97 2.22 -36.65
C LEU A 29 10.98 1.01 -37.60
N TYR A 30 9.85 0.29 -37.64
CA TYR A 30 9.67 -0.83 -38.55
C TYR A 30 9.47 -0.35 -40.00
N HIS A 31 9.95 -1.14 -40.96
CA HIS A 31 9.75 -0.93 -42.39
C HIS A 31 9.25 -2.22 -43.02
N GLU A 32 8.30 -2.12 -43.96
CA GLU A 32 7.66 -3.29 -44.59
C GLU A 32 8.66 -4.21 -45.31
N ASP A 33 9.74 -3.64 -45.87
CA ASP A 33 10.83 -4.41 -46.50
C ASP A 33 11.53 -5.40 -45.56
N TYR A 34 11.40 -5.26 -44.23
CA TYR A 34 11.93 -6.25 -43.29
C TYR A 34 11.22 -7.59 -43.40
N LEU A 35 10.01 -7.62 -43.95
CA LEU A 35 9.32 -8.87 -44.25
C LEU A 35 10.03 -9.66 -45.36
N ASN A 36 10.75 -8.98 -46.28
CA ASN A 36 11.54 -9.64 -47.34
C ASN A 36 12.71 -10.46 -46.78
N ILE A 37 13.11 -10.19 -45.53
CA ILE A 37 14.16 -10.92 -44.81
C ILE A 37 13.59 -11.69 -43.61
N GLY A 38 12.27 -11.95 -43.59
CA GLY A 38 11.63 -12.82 -42.63
C GLY A 38 11.25 -12.19 -41.29
N PHE A 39 11.21 -10.86 -41.19
CA PHE A 39 10.89 -10.15 -39.94
C PHE A 39 9.62 -9.31 -40.03
N SER A 40 8.79 -9.46 -39.00
CA SER A 40 7.71 -8.53 -38.68
C SER A 40 8.05 -7.80 -37.37
N TRP A 41 7.10 -7.11 -36.75
CA TRP A 41 7.33 -6.38 -35.51
C TRP A 41 6.23 -6.62 -34.48
N SER A 42 6.54 -6.34 -33.22
CA SER A 42 5.60 -6.38 -32.10
C SER A 42 5.94 -5.30 -31.08
N GLY A 43 4.99 -4.90 -30.23
CA GLY A 43 5.19 -3.86 -29.22
C GLY A 43 4.52 -2.53 -29.61
N ASN A 44 4.98 -1.43 -29.02
CA ASN A 44 4.46 -0.08 -29.30
C ASN A 44 4.95 0.41 -30.67
N VAL A 45 4.11 1.14 -31.41
CA VAL A 45 4.46 1.82 -32.67
C VAL A 45 5.68 2.72 -32.49
N ASP A 46 5.84 3.34 -31.31
CA ASP A 46 6.95 4.25 -30.97
C ASP A 46 8.23 3.53 -30.48
N ASP A 47 8.16 2.22 -30.22
CA ASP A 47 9.31 1.37 -29.85
C ASP A 47 9.12 -0.07 -30.36
N PRO A 48 9.09 -0.28 -31.69
CA PRO A 48 8.76 -1.57 -32.27
C PRO A 48 9.92 -2.54 -32.09
N ARG A 49 9.62 -3.78 -31.69
CA ARG A 49 10.62 -4.85 -31.55
C ARG A 49 10.54 -5.78 -32.75
N PRO A 50 11.66 -6.01 -33.48
CA PRO A 50 11.64 -6.92 -34.60
C PRO A 50 11.44 -8.35 -34.12
N TRP A 51 10.61 -9.08 -34.83
CA TRP A 51 10.18 -10.42 -34.49
C TRP A 51 10.34 -11.32 -35.73
N CYS A 52 11.05 -12.43 -35.58
CA CYS A 52 11.30 -13.37 -36.66
C CYS A 52 10.08 -14.26 -36.90
N VAL A 53 9.54 -14.22 -38.11
CA VAL A 53 8.31 -14.95 -38.50
C VAL A 53 8.55 -16.46 -38.61
N VAL A 54 9.81 -16.91 -38.62
CA VAL A 54 10.17 -18.34 -38.75
C VAL A 54 10.36 -19.03 -37.40
N CYS A 55 11.10 -18.42 -36.47
CA CYS A 55 11.39 -19.02 -35.15
C CYS A 55 10.64 -18.40 -33.98
N GLY A 56 9.88 -17.33 -34.22
CA GLY A 56 9.14 -16.65 -33.15
C GLY A 56 10.00 -15.72 -32.27
N GLU A 57 11.31 -15.63 -32.49
CA GLU A 57 12.22 -14.89 -31.61
C GLU A 57 12.04 -13.36 -31.73
N LYS A 58 11.86 -12.70 -30.58
CA LYS A 58 11.77 -11.24 -30.47
C LYS A 58 13.14 -10.67 -30.13
N LEU A 59 13.60 -9.73 -30.95
CA LEU A 59 14.86 -9.04 -30.78
C LEU A 59 14.64 -7.65 -30.17
N SER A 60 15.71 -7.02 -29.66
CA SER A 60 15.65 -5.64 -29.18
C SER A 60 15.42 -4.66 -30.33
N ASN A 61 14.85 -3.47 -30.05
CA ASN A 61 14.73 -2.38 -31.04
C ASN A 61 16.09 -2.01 -31.66
N GLU A 62 17.18 -2.10 -30.89
CA GLU A 62 18.55 -1.90 -31.37
C GLU A 62 18.99 -2.87 -32.47
N SER A 63 18.30 -4.00 -32.59
CA SER A 63 18.53 -5.03 -33.61
C SER A 63 17.75 -4.78 -34.88
N MET A 64 16.88 -3.75 -34.92
CA MET A 64 16.11 -3.31 -36.09
C MET A 64 17.00 -2.59 -37.12
N VAL A 65 18.07 -3.27 -37.53
CA VAL A 65 19.06 -2.84 -38.51
C VAL A 65 19.16 -3.95 -39.57
N PRO A 66 19.05 -3.64 -40.87
CA PRO A 66 19.01 -4.66 -41.93
C PRO A 66 20.14 -5.70 -41.84
N SER A 67 21.36 -5.28 -41.53
CA SER A 67 22.53 -6.18 -41.41
C SER A 67 22.42 -7.14 -40.21
N LYS A 68 21.87 -6.70 -39.08
CA LYS A 68 21.67 -7.53 -37.89
C LYS A 68 20.54 -8.55 -38.10
N LEU A 69 19.44 -8.11 -38.72
CA LEU A 69 18.32 -8.98 -39.07
C LEU A 69 18.74 -10.03 -40.10
N LYS A 70 19.43 -9.62 -41.17
CA LYS A 70 20.01 -10.56 -42.15
C LYS A 70 20.96 -11.55 -41.50
N ARG A 71 21.79 -11.12 -40.55
CA ARG A 71 22.70 -12.02 -39.81
C ARG A 71 21.94 -13.05 -38.98
N HIS A 72 20.90 -12.64 -38.23
CA HIS A 72 20.04 -13.59 -37.52
C HIS A 72 19.43 -14.60 -38.49
N PHE A 73 18.90 -14.12 -39.61
CA PHE A 73 18.24 -14.97 -40.59
C PHE A 73 19.22 -15.97 -41.24
N SER A 74 20.40 -15.50 -41.65
CA SER A 74 21.41 -16.37 -42.26
C SER A 74 21.99 -17.40 -41.28
N THR A 75 22.09 -17.07 -39.99
CA THR A 75 22.65 -18.01 -39.00
C THR A 75 21.63 -19.02 -38.48
N LYS A 76 20.37 -18.62 -38.27
CA LYS A 76 19.32 -19.50 -37.73
C LYS A 76 18.45 -20.16 -38.80
N HIS A 77 18.35 -19.55 -39.98
CA HIS A 77 17.44 -19.94 -41.06
C HIS A 77 18.15 -19.97 -42.42
N SER A 78 19.39 -20.47 -42.47
CA SER A 78 20.18 -20.59 -43.70
C SER A 78 19.46 -21.31 -44.84
N HIS A 79 18.60 -22.29 -44.52
CA HIS A 79 17.79 -23.06 -45.45
C HIS A 79 16.61 -22.29 -46.08
N LEU A 80 16.33 -21.06 -45.65
CA LEU A 80 15.20 -20.23 -46.12
C LEU A 80 15.65 -18.92 -46.77
N VAL A 81 16.95 -18.72 -46.99
CA VAL A 81 17.53 -17.45 -47.47
C VAL A 81 17.01 -17.06 -48.87
N ASP A 82 16.68 -18.04 -49.71
CA ASP A 82 16.17 -17.82 -51.08
C ASP A 82 14.64 -17.64 -51.16
N LYS A 83 13.93 -17.63 -50.02
CA LYS A 83 12.48 -17.43 -50.00
C LYS A 83 12.14 -15.95 -50.13
N ASN A 84 11.08 -15.65 -50.86
CA ASN A 84 10.63 -14.29 -51.13
C ASN A 84 9.58 -13.81 -50.11
N ALA A 85 9.23 -12.53 -50.18
CA ALA A 85 8.24 -11.88 -49.32
C ALA A 85 6.91 -12.65 -49.23
N SER A 86 6.45 -13.25 -50.34
CA SER A 86 5.16 -13.96 -50.39
C SER A 86 5.17 -15.28 -49.62
N TYR A 87 6.34 -15.90 -49.42
CA TYR A 87 6.49 -17.02 -48.49
C TYR A 87 6.32 -16.56 -47.04
N PHE A 88 7.01 -15.49 -46.62
CA PHE A 88 6.92 -14.97 -45.26
C PHE A 88 5.55 -14.35 -44.95
N GLN A 89 4.88 -13.72 -45.92
CA GLN A 89 3.50 -13.26 -45.78
C GLN A 89 2.51 -14.41 -45.55
N ARG A 90 2.71 -15.56 -46.22
CA ARG A 90 1.88 -16.76 -45.99
C ARG A 90 2.11 -17.35 -44.62
N LEU A 91 3.37 -17.42 -44.18
CA LEU A 91 3.74 -17.91 -42.84
C LEU A 91 3.16 -17.01 -41.74
N LEU A 92 3.27 -15.69 -41.92
CA LEU A 92 2.66 -14.69 -41.04
C LEU A 92 1.14 -14.86 -40.97
N LYS A 93 0.46 -14.97 -42.13
CA LYS A 93 -1.00 -15.20 -42.18
C LYS A 93 -1.40 -16.55 -41.57
N SER A 94 -0.57 -17.59 -41.64
CA SER A 94 -0.85 -18.88 -40.99
C SER A 94 -0.73 -18.81 -39.48
N GLU A 95 0.25 -18.06 -38.95
CA GLU A 95 0.35 -17.79 -37.52
C GLU A 95 -0.80 -16.90 -37.03
N THR A 96 -1.16 -15.84 -37.76
CA THR A 96 -2.32 -15.00 -37.41
C THR A 96 -3.61 -15.83 -37.41
N ARG A 97 -3.79 -16.74 -38.38
CA ARG A 97 -4.93 -17.67 -38.41
C ARG A 97 -4.89 -18.71 -37.29
N GLN A 98 -3.71 -19.18 -36.87
CA GLN A 98 -3.57 -20.05 -35.68
C GLN A 98 -3.92 -19.30 -34.40
N SER A 99 -3.44 -18.06 -34.26
CA SER A 99 -3.83 -17.15 -33.17
C SER A 99 -5.34 -16.89 -33.17
N GLU A 100 -5.95 -16.56 -34.31
CA GLU A 100 -7.41 -16.36 -34.44
C GLU A 100 -8.23 -17.63 -34.17
N LYS A 101 -7.75 -18.81 -34.57
CA LYS A 101 -8.39 -20.11 -34.27
C LYS A 101 -8.24 -20.49 -32.79
N MET A 102 -7.12 -20.18 -32.15
CA MET A 102 -6.94 -20.30 -30.69
C MET A 102 -7.84 -19.31 -29.93
N THR A 103 -8.01 -18.10 -30.45
CA THR A 103 -8.85 -17.06 -29.82
C THR A 103 -10.34 -17.42 -29.90
N LYS A 104 -10.75 -18.21 -30.91
CA LYS A 104 -12.14 -18.66 -31.09
C LYS A 104 -12.53 -19.93 -30.30
N ILE A 105 -11.59 -20.60 -29.61
CA ILE A 105 -11.87 -21.82 -28.84
C ILE A 105 -11.25 -21.70 -27.44
N VAL A 106 -11.82 -20.84 -26.59
CA VAL A 106 -12.17 -21.07 -25.17
C VAL A 106 -12.87 -19.78 -24.71
N THR A 107 -14.18 -19.68 -24.89
CA THR A 107 -14.98 -18.73 -24.12
C THR A 107 -15.02 -19.25 -22.68
N ILE A 108 -14.10 -18.76 -21.84
CA ILE A 108 -14.21 -18.94 -20.39
C ILE A 108 -15.54 -18.30 -19.99
N SER A 109 -16.41 -19.02 -19.29
CA SER A 109 -17.65 -18.44 -18.80
C SER A 109 -17.33 -17.24 -17.88
N ASP A 110 -18.16 -16.20 -17.90
CA ASP A 110 -17.97 -15.04 -17.01
C ASP A 110 -17.87 -15.47 -15.53
N LYS A 111 -18.58 -16.54 -15.15
CA LYS A 111 -18.56 -17.13 -13.80
C LYS A 111 -17.22 -17.74 -13.42
N THR A 112 -16.55 -18.44 -14.33
CA THR A 112 -15.23 -19.04 -14.07
C THR A 112 -14.14 -17.97 -14.01
N GLN A 113 -14.30 -16.88 -14.76
CA GLN A 113 -13.43 -15.71 -14.63
C GLN A 113 -13.66 -14.96 -13.31
N GLU A 114 -14.90 -14.76 -12.89
CA GLU A 114 -15.26 -14.14 -11.61
C GLU A 114 -14.72 -14.97 -10.43
N ALA A 115 -14.95 -16.28 -10.43
CA ALA A 115 -14.44 -17.19 -9.40
C ALA A 115 -12.91 -17.10 -9.25
N SER A 116 -12.19 -17.00 -10.37
CA SER A 116 -10.74 -16.86 -10.33
C SER A 116 -10.26 -15.52 -9.76
N TYR A 117 -10.96 -14.41 -10.05
CA TYR A 117 -10.66 -13.13 -9.38
C TYR A 117 -10.92 -13.19 -7.87
N LEU A 118 -12.01 -13.84 -7.44
CA LEU A 118 -12.32 -14.01 -6.02
C LEU A 118 -11.22 -14.82 -5.30
N VAL A 119 -10.73 -15.90 -5.91
CA VAL A 119 -9.58 -16.66 -5.37
C VAL A 119 -8.33 -15.79 -5.29
N ALA A 120 -8.02 -15.02 -6.34
CA ALA A 120 -6.87 -14.12 -6.34
C ALA A 120 -6.98 -13.04 -5.24
N GLU A 121 -8.18 -12.52 -5.00
CA GLU A 121 -8.44 -11.51 -3.97
C GLU A 121 -8.17 -12.09 -2.57
N LEU A 122 -8.62 -13.32 -2.31
CA LEU A 122 -8.35 -14.03 -1.05
C LEU A 122 -6.85 -14.30 -0.85
N VAL A 123 -6.15 -14.73 -1.91
CA VAL A 123 -4.70 -14.97 -1.87
C VAL A 123 -3.94 -13.68 -1.54
N ALA A 124 -4.31 -12.55 -2.16
CA ALA A 124 -3.71 -11.24 -1.90
C ALA A 124 -3.99 -10.76 -0.47
N LYS A 125 -5.25 -10.78 -0.03
CA LYS A 125 -5.64 -10.37 1.34
C LYS A 125 -4.91 -11.14 2.42
N GLN A 126 -4.65 -12.43 2.19
CA GLN A 126 -3.98 -13.29 3.17
C GLN A 126 -2.45 -13.32 2.98
N MET A 127 -1.91 -12.55 2.03
CA MET A 127 -0.50 -12.52 1.66
C MET A 127 0.11 -13.92 1.47
N LYS A 128 -0.63 -14.82 0.79
CA LYS A 128 -0.19 -16.19 0.53
C LYS A 128 0.58 -16.28 -0.80
N PRO A 129 1.50 -17.25 -0.96
CA PRO A 129 2.13 -17.53 -2.25
C PRO A 129 1.08 -17.80 -3.34
N HIS A 130 1.26 -17.28 -4.56
CA HIS A 130 0.31 -17.48 -5.66
C HIS A 130 0.10 -18.96 -5.99
N THR A 131 1.19 -19.75 -5.95
CA THR A 131 1.15 -21.22 -6.04
C THR A 131 0.20 -21.93 -5.07
N ILE A 132 -0.27 -21.30 -3.98
CA ILE A 132 -1.27 -21.92 -3.10
C ILE A 132 -2.58 -22.19 -3.83
N ALA A 133 -2.93 -21.35 -4.82
CA ALA A 133 -4.16 -21.48 -5.58
C ALA A 133 -4.18 -22.79 -6.38
N GLU A 134 -3.11 -23.06 -7.13
CA GLU A 134 -2.98 -24.29 -7.91
C GLU A 134 -2.65 -25.53 -7.05
N LYS A 135 -1.87 -25.39 -5.98
CA LYS A 135 -1.37 -26.54 -5.18
C LYS A 135 -2.33 -27.02 -4.09
N LEU A 136 -3.19 -26.14 -3.58
CA LEU A 136 -4.05 -26.45 -2.43
C LEU A 136 -5.50 -26.05 -2.65
N ILE A 137 -5.77 -24.82 -3.11
CA ILE A 137 -7.15 -24.34 -3.24
C ILE A 137 -7.88 -25.11 -4.34
N LEU A 138 -7.30 -25.25 -5.54
CA LEU A 138 -7.93 -26.00 -6.63
C LEU A 138 -8.21 -27.45 -6.24
N PRO A 139 -7.22 -28.23 -5.74
CA PRO A 139 -7.48 -29.62 -5.37
C PRO A 139 -8.52 -29.75 -4.25
N ALA A 140 -8.49 -28.88 -3.23
CA ALA A 140 -9.46 -28.91 -2.15
C ALA A 140 -10.89 -28.63 -2.65
N CYS A 141 -11.07 -27.61 -3.50
CA CYS A 141 -12.37 -27.32 -4.11
C CYS A 141 -12.87 -28.49 -4.95
N ARG A 142 -11.99 -29.18 -5.69
CA ARG A 142 -12.36 -30.34 -6.49
C ARG A 142 -12.87 -31.50 -5.64
N GLU A 143 -12.16 -31.87 -4.58
CA GLU A 143 -12.59 -32.97 -3.69
C GLU A 143 -13.93 -32.65 -3.02
N ILE A 144 -14.11 -31.42 -2.54
CA ILE A 144 -15.38 -30.98 -1.93
C ILE A 144 -16.53 -31.07 -2.94
N VAL A 145 -16.33 -30.52 -4.15
CA VAL A 145 -17.38 -30.51 -5.17
C VAL A 145 -17.68 -31.92 -5.69
N LYS A 146 -16.66 -32.76 -5.83
CA LYS A 146 -16.81 -34.16 -6.24
C LYS A 146 -17.67 -34.94 -5.24
N VAL A 147 -17.41 -34.78 -3.94
CA VAL A 147 -18.17 -35.47 -2.88
C VAL A 147 -19.61 -34.96 -2.78
N LEU A 148 -19.83 -33.65 -2.89
CA LEU A 148 -21.15 -33.05 -2.68
C LEU A 148 -22.04 -33.05 -3.92
N PHE A 149 -21.47 -32.89 -5.12
CA PHE A 149 -22.19 -32.62 -6.36
C PHE A 149 -21.86 -33.59 -7.50
N GLY A 150 -20.93 -34.53 -7.29
CA GLY A 150 -20.55 -35.54 -8.27
C GLY A 150 -19.47 -35.10 -9.26
N GLU A 151 -18.95 -36.06 -10.03
CA GLU A 151 -17.81 -35.87 -10.94
C GLU A 151 -18.10 -34.92 -12.11
N GLU A 152 -19.34 -34.88 -12.59
CA GLU A 152 -19.71 -33.99 -13.71
C GLU A 152 -19.61 -32.51 -13.33
N VAL A 153 -19.99 -32.15 -12.10
CA VAL A 153 -19.90 -30.76 -11.61
C VAL A 153 -18.46 -30.39 -11.25
N GLU A 154 -17.67 -31.36 -10.76
CA GLU A 154 -16.24 -31.15 -10.47
C GLU A 154 -15.44 -30.75 -11.73
N LYS A 155 -15.77 -31.29 -12.91
CA LYS A 155 -15.13 -30.90 -14.18
C LYS A 155 -15.31 -29.41 -14.51
N GLU A 156 -16.36 -28.75 -14.04
CA GLU A 156 -16.54 -27.31 -14.22
C GLU A 156 -15.57 -26.49 -13.35
N VAL A 157 -15.17 -27.00 -12.17
CA VAL A 157 -14.18 -26.37 -11.28
C VAL A 157 -12.79 -26.35 -11.93
N LEU A 158 -12.44 -27.40 -12.68
CA LEU A 158 -11.19 -27.48 -13.43
C LEU A 158 -11.04 -26.40 -14.50
N LYS A 159 -12.15 -25.80 -14.95
CA LYS A 159 -12.13 -24.71 -15.95
C LYS A 159 -11.77 -23.36 -15.34
N ILE A 160 -11.70 -23.24 -14.01
CA ILE A 160 -11.34 -21.99 -13.34
C ILE A 160 -9.82 -21.75 -13.52
N PRO A 161 -9.40 -20.66 -14.17
CA PRO A 161 -7.99 -20.44 -14.44
C PRO A 161 -7.29 -19.89 -13.19
N ILE A 162 -6.53 -20.71 -12.45
CA ILE A 162 -5.87 -20.29 -11.19
C ILE A 162 -4.40 -20.69 -11.08
N SER A 163 -3.71 -20.79 -12.21
CA SER A 163 -2.25 -20.95 -12.21
C SER A 163 -1.54 -19.78 -11.54
N ASP A 164 -0.32 -20.01 -11.06
CA ASP A 164 0.55 -18.98 -10.44
C ASP A 164 0.56 -17.65 -11.24
N ASN A 165 0.77 -17.73 -12.56
CA ASN A 165 0.76 -16.59 -13.47
C ASN A 165 -0.62 -15.92 -13.59
N THR A 166 -1.69 -16.70 -13.53
CA THR A 166 -3.05 -16.17 -13.62
C THR A 166 -3.41 -15.39 -12.36
N ILE A 167 -3.08 -15.92 -11.18
CA ILE A 167 -3.27 -15.22 -9.92
C ILE A 167 -2.48 -13.92 -9.90
N SER A 168 -1.21 -13.93 -10.35
CA SER A 168 -0.40 -12.71 -10.45
C SER A 168 -1.08 -11.63 -11.30
N ARG A 169 -1.50 -11.96 -12.52
CA ARG A 169 -2.17 -10.99 -13.41
C ARG A 169 -3.48 -10.47 -12.84
N ARG A 170 -4.24 -11.32 -12.14
CA ARG A 170 -5.50 -10.90 -11.51
C ARG A 170 -5.26 -9.93 -10.37
N ILE A 171 -4.21 -10.15 -9.58
CA ILE A 171 -3.80 -9.21 -8.53
C ILE A 171 -3.36 -7.87 -9.14
N GLU A 172 -2.61 -7.88 -10.23
CA GLU A 172 -2.25 -6.65 -10.97
C GLU A 172 -3.51 -5.90 -11.43
N HIS A 173 -4.45 -6.57 -12.08
CA HIS A 173 -5.71 -5.94 -12.53
C HIS A 173 -6.55 -5.39 -11.39
N MET A 174 -6.69 -6.14 -10.30
CA MET A 174 -7.40 -5.68 -9.10
C MET A 174 -6.70 -4.50 -8.46
N SER A 175 -5.37 -4.49 -8.46
CA SER A 175 -4.58 -3.38 -7.94
C SER A 175 -4.79 -2.10 -8.75
N GLU A 176 -4.73 -2.19 -10.09
CA GLU A 176 -4.99 -1.06 -10.98
C GLU A 176 -6.39 -0.46 -10.75
N ASP A 177 -7.42 -1.32 -10.61
CA ASP A 177 -8.78 -0.87 -10.34
C ASP A 177 -8.93 -0.24 -8.94
N ILE A 178 -8.29 -0.82 -7.91
CA ILE A 178 -8.28 -0.22 -6.57
C ILE A 178 -7.56 1.13 -6.60
N GLU A 179 -6.44 1.25 -7.31
CA GLU A 179 -5.69 2.51 -7.43
C GLU A 179 -6.57 3.58 -8.09
N GLU A 180 -7.24 3.25 -9.20
CA GLU A 180 -8.18 4.17 -9.85
C GLU A 180 -9.28 4.64 -8.89
N GLN A 181 -9.91 3.73 -8.15
CA GLN A 181 -10.94 4.07 -7.17
C GLN A 181 -10.42 4.96 -6.05
N VAL A 182 -9.25 4.65 -5.46
CA VAL A 182 -8.63 5.45 -4.40
C VAL A 182 -8.26 6.85 -4.92
N LEU A 183 -7.72 6.94 -6.14
CA LEU A 183 -7.37 8.22 -6.75
C LEU A 183 -8.62 9.06 -7.03
N GLN A 184 -9.71 8.44 -7.49
CA GLN A 184 -10.97 9.15 -7.71
C GLN A 184 -11.51 9.72 -6.38
N GLN A 185 -11.63 8.89 -5.34
CA GLN A 185 -12.04 9.34 -4.00
C GLN A 185 -11.14 10.45 -3.47
N SER A 186 -9.83 10.36 -3.71
CA SER A 186 -8.86 11.36 -3.25
C SER A 186 -8.98 12.69 -3.98
N ARG A 187 -9.38 12.69 -5.26
CA ARG A 187 -9.62 13.91 -6.05
C ARG A 187 -10.92 14.61 -5.65
N ASP A 188 -11.94 13.81 -5.38
CA ASP A 188 -13.27 14.27 -4.95
C ASP A 188 -13.21 14.85 -3.53
N SER A 189 -12.30 14.34 -2.69
CA SER A 189 -12.03 14.89 -1.37
C SER A 189 -11.67 16.39 -1.43
N PRO A 190 -12.24 17.22 -0.54
CA PRO A 190 -11.91 18.64 -0.47
C PRO A 190 -10.46 18.85 -0.04
N LEU A 191 -9.99 18.06 0.92
CA LEU A 191 -8.66 18.12 1.52
C LEU A 191 -8.11 16.72 1.73
N PHE A 192 -6.78 16.59 1.82
CA PHE A 192 -6.16 15.33 2.20
C PHE A 192 -4.93 15.54 3.09
N ALA A 193 -4.49 14.47 3.74
CA ALA A 193 -3.22 14.39 4.43
C ALA A 193 -2.44 13.17 3.97
N LEU A 194 -1.11 13.23 4.04
CA LEU A 194 -0.23 12.13 3.68
C LEU A 194 0.48 11.60 4.92
N GLN A 195 0.64 10.29 4.98
CA GLN A 195 1.56 9.64 5.92
C GLN A 195 2.63 8.91 5.11
N LEU A 196 3.88 9.23 5.39
CA LEU A 196 5.04 8.67 4.71
C LEU A 196 5.92 7.95 5.71
N ASP A 197 6.39 6.78 5.31
CA ASP A 197 7.29 6.02 6.15
C ASP A 197 8.25 5.18 5.30
N GLU A 198 9.51 5.15 5.72
CA GLU A 198 10.58 4.45 5.01
C GLU A 198 10.82 3.09 5.69
N SER A 199 10.96 2.04 4.88
CA SER A 199 11.52 0.78 5.37
C SER A 199 12.54 0.25 4.41
N THR A 200 13.61 -0.29 4.98
CA THR A 200 14.56 -1.12 4.26
C THR A 200 13.98 -2.52 4.12
N ASP A 201 13.90 -2.98 2.88
CA ASP A 201 13.52 -4.36 2.63
C ASP A 201 14.68 -5.32 2.95
N ILE A 202 14.39 -6.62 3.00
CA ILE A 202 15.39 -7.66 3.29
C ILE A 202 16.54 -7.74 2.27
N SER A 203 16.38 -7.13 1.10
CA SER A 203 17.42 -6.99 0.07
C SER A 203 18.25 -5.70 0.22
N GLY A 204 17.98 -4.91 1.27
CA GLY A 204 18.66 -3.65 1.56
C GLY A 204 18.16 -2.46 0.72
N GLN A 205 17.12 -2.62 -0.09
CA GLN A 205 16.54 -1.49 -0.83
C GLN A 205 15.53 -0.74 0.05
N ALA A 206 15.66 0.59 0.10
CA ALA A 206 14.71 1.44 0.78
C ALA A 206 13.40 1.54 -0.04
N LYS A 207 12.28 1.32 0.62
CA LYS A 207 10.92 1.48 0.09
C LYS A 207 10.22 2.58 0.89
N LEU A 208 9.61 3.50 0.16
CA LEU A 208 8.75 4.53 0.69
C LEU A 208 7.31 4.08 0.58
N LEU A 209 6.66 3.88 1.72
CA LEU A 209 5.21 3.66 1.78
C LEU A 209 4.52 5.01 1.96
N VAL A 210 3.47 5.23 1.19
CA VAL A 210 2.64 6.43 1.30
C VAL A 210 1.19 6.02 1.50
N PHE A 211 0.60 6.55 2.55
CA PHE A 211 -0.84 6.48 2.82
C PHE A 211 -1.45 7.86 2.65
N ILE A 212 -2.70 7.88 2.23
CA ILE A 212 -3.49 9.10 2.09
C ILE A 212 -4.69 9.04 3.00
N ARG A 213 -4.97 10.14 3.70
CA ARG A 213 -6.20 10.35 4.46
C ARG A 213 -7.04 11.37 3.74
N ILE A 214 -8.29 11.02 3.46
CA ILE A 214 -9.23 11.87 2.73
C ILE A 214 -10.52 12.00 3.52
N VAL A 215 -11.23 13.09 3.26
CA VAL A 215 -12.55 13.35 3.83
C VAL A 215 -13.57 12.77 2.86
N SER A 216 -14.30 11.75 3.31
CA SER A 216 -15.47 11.22 2.59
C SER A 216 -16.75 11.83 3.18
N ASP A 217 -17.89 11.57 2.54
CA ASP A 217 -19.20 12.05 3.00
C ASP A 217 -19.59 11.52 4.39
N GLU A 218 -19.04 10.37 4.81
CA GLU A 218 -19.40 9.73 6.07
C GLU A 218 -18.29 9.79 7.14
N ASP A 219 -17.01 9.71 6.75
CA ASP A 219 -15.88 9.63 7.69
C ASP A 219 -14.57 10.16 7.08
N ILE A 220 -13.54 10.31 7.92
CA ILE A 220 -12.15 10.44 7.45
C ILE A 220 -11.63 9.03 7.20
N VAL A 221 -11.35 8.71 5.94
CA VAL A 221 -10.88 7.39 5.53
C VAL A 221 -9.41 7.42 5.19
N GLU A 222 -8.72 6.34 5.53
CA GLU A 222 -7.30 6.15 5.26
C GLU A 222 -7.12 5.05 4.22
N ASN A 223 -6.36 5.37 3.16
CA ASN A 223 -6.12 4.45 2.07
C ASN A 223 -4.62 4.32 1.82
N PHE A 224 -4.19 3.11 1.44
CA PHE A 224 -2.87 2.90 0.86
C PHE A 224 -2.82 3.61 -0.49
N LEU A 225 -1.86 4.53 -0.66
CA LEU A 225 -1.71 5.31 -1.88
C LEU A 225 -0.71 4.61 -2.82
N CYS A 226 0.55 4.51 -2.41
CA CYS A 226 1.59 3.87 -3.21
C CYS A 226 2.78 3.36 -2.39
N CYS A 227 3.59 2.50 -3.02
CA CYS A 227 4.86 2.00 -2.48
C CYS A 227 5.95 2.22 -3.53
N LYS A 228 6.84 3.18 -3.31
CA LYS A 228 7.89 3.53 -4.28
C LYS A 228 9.26 3.09 -3.79
N THR A 229 10.09 2.62 -4.72
CA THR A 229 11.47 2.29 -4.41
C THR A 229 12.29 3.58 -4.40
N LEU A 230 13.00 3.84 -3.31
CA LEU A 230 13.95 4.94 -3.25
C LEU A 230 15.24 4.50 -3.96
N PRO A 231 15.89 5.40 -4.73
CA PRO A 231 17.25 5.17 -5.25
C PRO A 231 18.25 5.07 -4.08
N GLU A 232 19.54 4.84 -4.38
CA GLU A 232 20.61 4.64 -3.38
C GLU A 232 20.72 5.74 -2.29
N ILE A 233 20.10 6.89 -2.51
CA ILE A 233 20.05 8.03 -1.59
C ILE A 233 18.64 8.25 -1.04
N THR A 234 18.55 8.44 0.28
CA THR A 234 17.31 8.66 1.03
C THR A 234 17.22 10.10 1.55
N LYS A 235 17.65 11.09 0.75
CA LYS A 235 17.57 12.49 1.16
C LYS A 235 16.14 13.01 1.05
N GLY A 236 15.80 14.01 1.84
CA GLY A 236 14.47 14.63 1.82
C GLY A 236 14.03 15.16 0.45
N GLU A 237 14.99 15.65 -0.35
CA GLU A 237 14.76 16.09 -1.72
C GLU A 237 14.35 14.95 -2.65
N ASP A 238 15.05 13.81 -2.59
CA ASP A 238 14.75 12.63 -3.42
C ASP A 238 13.36 12.06 -3.07
N ILE A 239 13.06 11.97 -1.78
CA ILE A 239 11.75 11.55 -1.28
C ILE A 239 10.67 12.51 -1.77
N PHE A 240 10.92 13.82 -1.71
CA PHE A 240 9.99 14.84 -2.17
C PHE A 240 9.73 14.72 -3.67
N GLU A 241 10.76 14.57 -4.51
CA GLU A 241 10.59 14.45 -5.96
C GLU A 241 9.77 13.21 -6.36
N ILE A 242 9.98 12.08 -5.68
CA ILE A 242 9.21 10.84 -5.92
C ILE A 242 7.74 11.06 -5.59
N VAL A 243 7.45 11.66 -4.44
CA VAL A 243 6.07 11.93 -3.99
C VAL A 243 5.42 12.98 -4.88
N ASP A 244 6.10 14.09 -5.18
CA ASP A 244 5.60 15.16 -6.04
C ASP A 244 5.31 14.65 -7.46
N LYS A 245 6.18 13.81 -8.02
CA LYS A 245 5.93 13.15 -9.31
C LYS A 245 4.70 12.26 -9.27
N TYR A 246 4.52 11.48 -8.19
CA TYR A 246 3.35 10.62 -8.05
C TYR A 246 2.06 11.43 -7.87
N LEU A 247 2.07 12.46 -7.02
CA LEU A 247 0.90 13.33 -6.81
C LEU A 247 0.50 14.08 -8.09
N LYS A 248 1.47 14.53 -8.89
CA LYS A 248 1.21 15.11 -10.22
C LYS A 248 0.57 14.10 -11.17
N PHE A 249 1.08 12.87 -11.23
CA PHE A 249 0.46 11.79 -12.00
C PHE A 249 -0.97 11.50 -11.53
N ALA A 250 -1.17 11.51 -10.21
CA ALA A 250 -2.46 11.26 -9.57
C ALA A 250 -3.45 12.43 -9.69
N ASN A 251 -3.01 13.60 -10.17
CA ASN A 251 -3.78 14.86 -10.17
C ASN A 251 -4.26 15.25 -8.75
N LEU A 252 -3.37 15.12 -7.76
CA LEU A 252 -3.59 15.51 -6.37
C LEU A 252 -2.73 16.73 -6.05
N PRO A 253 -3.29 17.94 -6.08
CA PRO A 253 -2.50 19.14 -5.98
C PRO A 253 -2.17 19.46 -4.50
N TRP A 254 -1.01 20.05 -4.25
CA TRP A 254 -0.48 20.27 -2.90
C TRP A 254 -1.27 21.30 -2.07
N ASP A 255 -2.04 22.18 -2.71
CA ASP A 255 -2.94 23.14 -2.07
C ASP A 255 -4.04 22.44 -1.26
N LYS A 256 -4.50 21.27 -1.71
CA LYS A 256 -5.45 20.43 -0.96
C LYS A 256 -4.79 19.61 0.15
N CYS A 257 -3.47 19.46 0.14
CA CYS A 257 -2.73 18.74 1.17
C CYS A 257 -2.56 19.64 2.40
N ILE A 258 -3.14 19.25 3.53
CA ILE A 258 -3.08 20.05 4.79
C ILE A 258 -2.25 19.38 5.89
N GLY A 259 -1.87 18.12 5.70
CA GLY A 259 -1.18 17.33 6.72
C GLY A 259 -0.13 16.42 6.13
N VAL A 260 1.03 16.35 6.77
CA VAL A 260 2.10 15.40 6.43
C VAL A 260 2.60 14.76 7.73
N CYS A 261 2.46 13.44 7.83
CA CYS A 261 2.98 12.63 8.93
C CYS A 261 4.22 11.84 8.48
N THR A 262 5.32 11.90 9.24
CA THR A 262 6.56 11.12 8.94
C THR A 262 7.22 10.58 10.21
N ASP A 263 8.21 9.68 10.07
CA ASP A 263 9.00 9.10 11.17
C ASP A 263 9.92 10.10 11.92
N GLY A 264 10.01 11.34 11.45
CA GLY A 264 10.79 12.40 12.05
C GLY A 264 12.29 12.35 11.76
N ALA A 265 12.75 11.46 10.88
CA ALA A 265 14.16 11.37 10.51
C ALA A 265 14.70 12.71 9.97
N PRO A 266 16.01 13.01 10.09
CA PRO A 266 16.59 14.26 9.60
C PRO A 266 16.30 14.53 8.12
N ALA A 267 16.23 13.48 7.29
CA ALA A 267 15.83 13.57 5.89
C ALA A 267 14.38 14.04 5.72
N MET A 268 13.50 13.75 6.67
CA MET A 268 12.12 14.21 6.64
C MET A 268 11.98 15.61 7.25
N THR A 269 12.57 15.86 8.42
CA THR A 269 12.31 17.06 9.24
C THR A 269 13.28 18.22 9.05
N GLY A 270 14.39 18.02 8.32
CA GLY A 270 15.41 19.04 8.11
C GLY A 270 14.85 20.37 7.60
N SER A 271 15.22 21.48 8.24
CA SER A 271 14.66 22.81 7.96
C SER A 271 14.99 23.38 6.58
N VAL A 272 16.10 22.92 5.96
CA VAL A 272 16.59 23.43 4.67
C VAL A 272 16.43 22.40 3.54
N LYS A 273 16.75 21.14 3.83
CA LYS A 273 16.79 20.03 2.85
C LYS A 273 15.94 18.83 3.26
N GLY A 274 15.10 18.98 4.28
CA GLY A 274 14.17 17.94 4.68
C GLY A 274 12.93 17.92 3.79
N PHE A 275 12.29 16.76 3.66
CA PHE A 275 11.02 16.60 2.95
C PHE A 275 9.97 17.67 3.35
N THR A 276 9.86 17.97 4.65
CA THR A 276 8.93 18.98 5.18
C THR A 276 9.23 20.39 4.67
N SER A 277 10.51 20.74 4.50
CA SER A 277 10.90 22.04 3.97
C SER A 277 10.50 22.21 2.51
N PHE A 278 10.51 21.14 1.71
CA PHE A 278 10.08 21.18 0.31
C PHE A 278 8.56 21.19 0.16
N THR A 279 7.84 20.41 0.99
CA THR A 279 6.37 20.43 1.00
C THR A 279 5.81 21.77 1.44
N LYS A 280 6.40 22.42 2.46
CA LYS A 280 5.99 23.78 2.87
C LYS A 280 6.18 24.84 1.78
N LYS A 281 7.15 24.68 0.88
CA LYS A 281 7.30 25.55 -0.31
C LYS A 281 6.17 25.36 -1.32
N LYS A 282 5.46 24.22 -1.30
CA LYS A 282 4.28 23.96 -2.13
C LYS A 282 3.00 24.46 -1.49
N ASN A 283 2.88 24.31 -0.17
CA ASN A 283 1.77 24.83 0.61
C ASN A 283 2.25 25.11 2.05
N GLU A 284 2.31 26.40 2.41
CA GLU A 284 2.81 26.85 3.71
C GLU A 284 1.92 26.40 4.88
N ASN A 285 0.65 26.10 4.60
CA ASN A 285 -0.36 25.68 5.58
C ASN A 285 -0.27 24.20 5.95
N ILE A 286 0.64 23.43 5.34
CA ILE A 286 0.82 22.01 5.68
C ILE A 286 1.28 21.88 7.13
N ILE A 287 0.45 21.20 7.92
CA ILE A 287 0.76 20.80 9.29
C ILE A 287 1.61 19.55 9.24
N PHE A 288 2.81 19.63 9.83
CA PHE A 288 3.67 18.48 9.98
C PHE A 288 3.41 17.79 11.31
N THR A 289 3.18 16.49 11.26
CA THR A 289 3.09 15.63 12.43
C THR A 289 4.23 14.62 12.42
N HIS A 290 4.90 14.47 13.57
CA HIS A 290 5.86 13.39 13.75
C HIS A 290 5.08 12.16 14.25
N CYS A 291 5.22 11.04 13.53
CA CYS A 291 4.51 9.80 13.75
C CYS A 291 4.53 9.40 15.23
N PHE A 292 3.34 9.27 15.82
CA PHE A 292 3.20 9.05 17.26
C PHE A 292 3.90 7.77 17.73
N LEU A 293 3.90 6.71 16.92
CA LEU A 293 4.62 5.47 17.27
C LEU A 293 6.13 5.64 17.25
N HIS A 294 6.67 6.41 16.30
CA HIS A 294 8.09 6.72 16.26
C HIS A 294 8.47 7.65 17.42
N ARG A 295 7.66 8.66 17.72
CA ARG A 295 7.82 9.50 18.91
C ARG A 295 7.79 8.69 20.20
N GLU A 296 6.82 7.80 20.34
CA GLU A 296 6.68 6.92 21.50
C GLU A 296 7.88 5.95 21.61
N ALA A 297 8.32 5.36 20.50
CA ALA A 297 9.52 4.52 20.44
C ALA A 297 10.81 5.30 20.74
N LEU A 298 10.88 6.61 20.43
CA LEU A 298 12.01 7.47 20.77
C LEU A 298 11.94 7.91 22.24
N MET A 299 10.76 8.31 22.72
CA MET A 299 10.51 8.69 24.12
C MET A 299 10.84 7.55 25.08
N THR A 300 10.53 6.31 24.71
CA THR A 300 10.88 5.13 25.51
C THR A 300 12.39 4.89 25.62
N LYS A 301 13.18 5.31 24.62
CA LYS A 301 14.66 5.28 24.71
C LYS A 301 15.22 6.38 25.60
N THR A 302 14.43 7.43 25.84
CA THR A 302 14.81 8.60 26.65
C THR A 302 14.00 8.71 27.95
N LEU A 303 13.28 7.65 28.35
CA LEU A 303 12.56 7.61 29.63
C LEU A 303 13.57 7.87 30.75
N VAL A 304 13.23 8.85 31.60
CA VAL A 304 14.01 9.22 32.78
C VAL A 304 14.03 8.01 33.74
N GLY A 305 15.13 7.86 34.50
CA GLY A 305 15.50 6.67 35.27
C GLY A 305 14.33 5.92 35.91
N ASP A 306 13.52 6.61 36.70
CA ASP A 306 12.44 6.02 37.50
C ASP A 306 11.35 5.35 36.62
N LEU A 307 10.98 5.94 35.48
CA LEU A 307 9.97 5.36 34.58
C LEU A 307 10.50 4.18 33.77
N ARG A 308 11.78 4.21 33.42
CA ARG A 308 12.45 3.07 32.80
C ARG A 308 12.56 1.90 33.78
N GLU A 309 12.83 2.20 35.05
CA GLU A 309 12.89 1.19 36.11
C GLU A 309 11.53 0.52 36.33
N VAL A 310 10.44 1.29 36.40
CA VAL A 310 9.07 0.74 36.49
C VAL A 310 8.75 -0.12 35.28
N LEU A 311 9.07 0.34 34.06
CA LEU A 311 8.85 -0.45 32.84
C LEU A 311 9.65 -1.77 32.84
N ASP A 312 10.93 -1.72 33.22
CA ASP A 312 11.78 -2.89 33.31
C ASP A 312 11.30 -3.86 34.40
N GLN A 313 10.75 -3.35 35.52
CA GLN A 313 10.12 -4.16 36.57
C GLN A 313 8.84 -4.84 36.08
N VAL A 314 7.94 -4.12 35.40
CA VAL A 314 6.73 -4.70 34.78
C VAL A 314 7.09 -5.83 33.82
N VAL A 315 8.09 -5.61 32.96
CA VAL A 315 8.57 -6.63 32.02
C VAL A 315 9.14 -7.84 32.76
N LYS A 316 9.90 -7.64 33.85
CA LYS A 316 10.42 -8.74 34.69
C LYS A 316 9.29 -9.57 35.30
N VAL A 317 8.27 -8.92 35.86
CA VAL A 317 7.11 -9.60 36.47
C VAL A 317 6.36 -10.45 35.45
N ILE A 318 6.10 -9.91 34.25
CA ILE A 318 5.40 -10.65 33.19
C ILE A 318 6.22 -11.84 32.71
N ASN A 319 7.52 -11.64 32.52
CA ASN A 319 8.42 -12.73 32.15
C ASN A 319 8.51 -13.79 33.26
N HIS A 320 8.41 -13.42 34.53
CA HIS A 320 8.36 -14.37 35.65
C HIS A 320 7.07 -15.20 35.63
N ILE A 321 5.91 -14.58 35.46
CA ILE A 321 4.61 -15.27 35.35
C ILE A 321 4.60 -16.21 34.14
N LYS A 322 5.17 -15.77 33.01
CA LYS A 322 5.23 -16.54 31.76
C LYS A 322 6.43 -17.48 31.65
N SER A 323 7.34 -17.49 32.61
CA SER A 323 8.56 -18.33 32.60
C SER A 323 8.27 -19.83 32.66
N SER A 324 7.10 -20.21 33.18
CA SER A 324 6.66 -21.60 33.31
C SER A 324 5.22 -21.76 32.88
N SER A 325 4.94 -22.84 32.15
CA SER A 325 3.59 -23.25 31.75
C SER A 325 2.68 -23.50 32.94
N LEU A 326 3.23 -23.95 34.08
CA LEU A 326 2.48 -24.13 35.32
C LEU A 326 2.04 -22.78 35.91
N LYS A 327 2.95 -21.81 35.98
CA LYS A 327 2.66 -20.46 36.51
C LYS A 327 1.66 -19.70 35.66
N SER A 328 1.81 -19.80 34.33
CA SER A 328 0.86 -19.22 33.37
C SER A 328 -0.55 -19.79 33.56
N ARG A 329 -0.67 -21.11 33.75
CA ARG A 329 -1.96 -21.78 33.97
C ARG A 329 -2.58 -21.47 35.34
N LEU A 330 -1.76 -21.37 36.38
CA LEU A 330 -2.22 -20.98 37.72
C LEU A 330 -2.73 -19.54 37.72
N PHE A 331 -2.00 -18.63 37.07
CA PHE A 331 -2.41 -17.24 36.88
C PHE A 331 -3.70 -17.15 36.02
N GLU A 332 -3.80 -17.93 34.94
CA GLU A 332 -5.02 -18.05 34.11
C GLU A 332 -6.27 -18.43 34.91
N LYS A 333 -6.15 -19.40 35.83
CA LYS A 333 -7.25 -19.81 36.69
C LYS A 333 -7.73 -18.73 37.67
N MET A 334 -6.89 -17.75 38.01
CA MET A 334 -7.25 -16.72 38.99
C MET A 334 -8.25 -15.69 38.43
N TYR A 335 -8.37 -15.55 37.11
CA TYR A 335 -9.28 -14.60 36.46
C TYR A 335 -10.35 -15.27 35.58
N GLU A 336 -10.48 -16.60 35.61
CA GLU A 336 -11.49 -17.37 34.85
C GLU A 336 -12.96 -17.04 35.23
N GLY A 337 -13.20 -16.21 36.26
CA GLY A 337 -14.53 -15.78 36.70
C GLY A 337 -14.97 -14.37 36.27
N MET A 338 -14.14 -13.60 35.55
CA MET A 338 -14.46 -12.24 35.11
C MET A 338 -14.74 -12.20 33.60
N ASP A 339 -15.98 -11.85 33.26
CA ASP A 339 -16.54 -11.86 31.90
C ASP A 339 -15.98 -10.69 31.05
N SER A 340 -14.72 -10.79 30.62
CA SER A 340 -14.15 -9.90 29.59
C SER A 340 -13.21 -10.63 28.65
N ASP A 341 -13.42 -10.45 27.34
CA ASP A 341 -12.62 -11.03 26.24
C ASP A 341 -11.13 -10.59 26.22
N ASN A 342 -10.68 -9.79 27.20
CA ASN A 342 -9.35 -9.18 27.27
C ASN A 342 -8.41 -9.78 28.34
N SER A 343 -8.85 -10.78 29.09
CA SER A 343 -8.21 -11.23 30.35
C SER A 343 -6.86 -11.98 30.22
N LYS A 344 -6.38 -12.30 29.01
CA LYS A 344 -5.11 -13.03 28.84
C LYS A 344 -3.88 -12.12 28.87
N LEU A 345 -3.01 -12.30 29.86
CA LEU A 345 -1.68 -11.68 29.92
C LEU A 345 -0.84 -12.09 28.69
N LEU A 346 -0.36 -11.12 27.90
CA LEU A 346 0.37 -11.37 26.65
C LEU A 346 1.83 -11.74 26.91
N PHE A 347 2.38 -12.66 26.11
CA PHE A 347 3.82 -12.97 26.13
C PHE A 347 4.61 -11.83 25.50
N HIS A 348 5.71 -11.40 26.15
CA HIS A 348 6.66 -10.48 25.53
C HIS A 348 7.69 -11.28 24.72
N SER A 349 7.44 -11.47 23.42
CA SER A 349 8.54 -11.72 22.48
C SER A 349 9.11 -10.36 22.10
N ALA A 350 10.40 -10.14 22.34
CA ALA A 350 11.07 -8.88 22.05
C ALA A 350 11.04 -8.56 20.54
N ILE A 351 9.96 -7.98 20.03
CA ILE A 351 9.85 -7.24 18.76
C ILE A 351 8.56 -6.37 18.85
N ARG A 352 8.74 -5.03 18.84
CA ARG A 352 7.76 -3.92 18.70
C ARG A 352 6.89 -3.50 19.92
N TRP A 353 6.77 -2.19 20.12
CA TRP A 353 6.20 -1.50 21.29
C TRP A 353 4.67 -1.63 21.45
N LEU A 354 3.90 -1.92 20.40
CA LEU A 354 2.48 -2.32 20.54
C LEU A 354 2.30 -3.49 21.53
N SER A 355 3.32 -4.33 21.71
CA SER A 355 3.33 -5.35 22.76
C SER A 355 3.49 -4.75 24.15
N ARG A 356 4.32 -3.72 24.34
CA ARG A 356 4.66 -3.08 25.62
C ARG A 356 3.57 -2.15 26.15
N SER A 357 2.92 -1.33 25.32
CA SER A 357 1.77 -0.50 25.76
C SER A 357 0.55 -1.35 26.11
N ARG A 358 0.24 -2.36 25.30
CA ARG A 358 -0.80 -3.34 25.60
C ARG A 358 -0.45 -4.19 26.82
N VAL A 359 0.84 -4.50 27.01
CA VAL A 359 1.36 -5.15 28.21
C VAL A 359 1.17 -4.25 29.44
N LEU A 360 1.54 -2.97 29.39
CA LEU A 360 1.39 -2.03 30.51
C LEU A 360 -0.08 -1.82 30.85
N SER A 361 -0.93 -1.60 29.84
CA SER A 361 -2.38 -1.48 30.02
C SER A 361 -2.95 -2.75 30.65
N ARG A 362 -2.62 -3.93 30.12
CA ARG A 362 -3.10 -5.20 30.69
C ARG A 362 -2.51 -5.51 32.06
N PHE A 363 -1.27 -5.11 32.32
CA PHE A 363 -0.63 -5.24 33.62
C PHE A 363 -1.33 -4.35 34.65
N TYR A 364 -1.73 -3.14 34.25
CA TYR A 364 -2.53 -2.24 35.07
C TYR A 364 -3.94 -2.80 35.31
N ASP A 365 -4.61 -3.27 34.24
CA ASP A 365 -5.96 -3.85 34.31
C ASP A 365 -6.00 -5.10 35.21
N LEU A 366 -4.92 -5.88 35.25
CA LEU A 366 -4.78 -7.10 36.05
C LEU A 366 -3.92 -6.88 37.32
N SER A 367 -3.75 -5.63 37.75
CA SER A 367 -2.79 -5.30 38.81
C SER A 367 -3.14 -5.96 40.14
N GLU A 368 -4.43 -6.06 40.48
CA GLU A 368 -4.89 -6.72 41.70
C GLU A 368 -4.58 -8.22 41.70
N GLU A 369 -4.83 -8.92 40.59
CA GLU A 369 -4.55 -10.35 40.44
C GLU A 369 -3.05 -10.64 40.40
N ILE A 370 -2.27 -9.77 39.75
CA ILE A 370 -0.81 -9.87 39.74
C ILE A 370 -0.26 -9.71 41.16
N ILE A 371 -0.78 -8.76 41.94
CA ILE A 371 -0.38 -8.58 43.34
C ILE A 371 -0.71 -9.83 44.16
N VAL A 372 -1.91 -10.40 44.02
CA VAL A 372 -2.30 -11.63 44.74
C VAL A 372 -1.41 -12.80 44.33
N PHE A 373 -1.14 -12.99 43.03
CA PHE A 373 -0.29 -14.07 42.52
C PHE A 373 1.16 -13.95 43.02
N LEU A 374 1.74 -12.75 42.98
CA LEU A 374 3.09 -12.48 43.45
C LEU A 374 3.24 -12.61 44.96
N THR A 375 2.17 -12.32 45.72
CA THR A 375 2.10 -12.50 47.17
C THR A 375 2.07 -13.99 47.54
N ILE A 376 1.32 -14.81 46.80
CA ILE A 376 1.27 -16.28 46.98
C ILE A 376 2.63 -16.92 46.65
N GLU A 377 3.38 -16.37 45.70
CA GLU A 377 4.73 -16.85 45.34
C GLU A 377 5.88 -16.28 46.21
N GLU A 378 5.59 -15.52 47.28
CA GLU A 378 6.59 -14.89 48.17
C GLU A 378 7.64 -14.01 47.42
N SER A 379 7.21 -13.33 46.36
CA SER A 379 8.10 -12.50 45.53
C SER A 379 8.13 -11.03 45.96
N LYS A 380 9.32 -10.38 45.95
CA LYS A 380 9.55 -9.02 46.46
C LYS A 380 9.43 -7.96 45.34
N TYR A 381 8.24 -7.37 45.17
CA TYR A 381 8.03 -6.21 44.28
C TYR A 381 7.16 -5.16 45.00
N GLU A 382 7.59 -3.89 45.03
CA GLU A 382 6.86 -2.73 45.60
C GLU A 382 6.36 -1.80 44.48
N PHE A 383 5.13 -1.29 44.56
CA PHE A 383 4.45 -0.54 43.48
C PHE A 383 4.24 0.94 43.85
N LEU A 384 4.38 1.86 42.88
CA LEU A 384 4.28 3.33 43.05
C LEU A 384 3.04 3.91 42.37
N GLY A 385 2.45 4.94 42.99
CA GLY A 385 1.30 5.70 42.53
C GLY A 385 1.59 7.13 42.02
N ASP A 386 0.57 7.66 41.34
CA ASP A 386 0.28 9.03 40.85
C ASP A 386 1.03 9.64 39.65
N GLU A 387 0.27 9.89 38.57
CA GLU A 387 0.66 10.66 37.37
C GLU A 387 0.05 12.08 37.35
N LYS A 388 0.86 13.07 36.94
CA LYS A 388 0.37 14.34 36.35
C LYS A 388 0.35 14.20 34.83
N ARG A 389 -0.81 14.50 34.23
CA ARG A 389 -1.07 14.40 32.78
C ARG A 389 -0.53 15.58 31.97
N ILE A 390 -0.16 15.28 30.73
CA ILE A 390 0.24 16.20 29.66
C ILE A 390 -0.92 17.15 29.29
N ASN A 391 -0.62 18.40 28.94
CA ASN A 391 -1.60 19.44 28.63
C ASN A 391 -2.15 19.30 27.18
N VAL A 392 -3.43 18.96 27.05
CA VAL A 392 -4.19 18.71 25.80
C VAL A 392 -5.13 19.88 25.44
N LYS A 393 -5.12 20.95 26.24
CA LYS A 393 -6.20 21.95 26.31
C LYS A 393 -6.52 22.66 24.98
N ASP A 394 -5.53 22.88 24.12
CA ASP A 394 -5.71 23.63 22.86
C ASP A 394 -6.62 22.89 21.86
N TYR A 395 -6.83 21.58 22.04
CA TYR A 395 -7.65 20.74 21.16
C TYR A 395 -8.93 20.25 21.82
N ASP A 396 -9.22 20.64 23.07
CA ASP A 396 -10.35 20.13 23.83
C ASP A 396 -11.69 20.47 23.17
N TRP A 397 -11.77 21.59 22.45
CA TRP A 397 -12.99 21.98 21.74
C TRP A 397 -13.28 21.08 20.54
N VAL A 398 -12.24 20.54 19.90
CA VAL A 398 -12.39 19.53 18.84
C VAL A 398 -12.79 18.19 19.46
N ARG A 399 -12.23 17.82 20.62
CA ARG A 399 -12.48 16.53 21.29
C ARG A 399 -13.85 16.47 21.95
N ASN A 400 -14.33 17.57 22.51
CA ASN A 400 -15.64 17.69 23.13
C ASN A 400 -16.14 19.15 23.06
N PRO A 401 -16.80 19.54 21.96
CA PRO A 401 -17.27 20.92 21.77
C PRO A 401 -18.35 21.32 22.78
N PHE A 402 -18.97 20.36 23.48
CA PHE A 402 -20.04 20.59 24.45
C PHE A 402 -19.54 20.85 25.88
N SER A 403 -18.26 20.64 26.17
CA SER A 403 -17.68 20.80 27.51
C SER A 403 -16.67 21.94 27.64
N VAL A 404 -16.39 22.68 26.56
CA VAL A 404 -15.37 23.73 26.56
C VAL A 404 -15.91 25.11 26.92
N SER A 405 -15.05 25.93 27.52
CA SER A 405 -15.23 27.37 27.63
C SER A 405 -14.78 28.02 26.32
N VAL A 406 -15.71 28.53 25.50
CA VAL A 406 -15.36 29.05 24.15
C VAL A 406 -14.37 30.21 24.24
N ASN A 407 -14.47 31.03 25.29
CA ASN A 407 -13.59 32.17 25.54
C ASN A 407 -12.12 31.76 25.84
N GLU A 408 -11.87 30.49 26.12
CA GLU A 408 -10.53 29.94 26.39
C GLU A 408 -9.92 29.26 25.16
N VAL A 409 -10.66 29.18 24.05
CA VAL A 409 -10.16 28.60 22.80
C VAL A 409 -9.37 29.65 22.03
N ILE A 410 -8.11 29.35 21.70
CA ILE A 410 -7.22 30.25 20.97
C ILE A 410 -7.20 29.88 19.49
N GLY A 411 -7.23 30.87 18.58
CA GLY A 411 -7.03 30.66 17.14
C GLY A 411 -8.31 30.43 16.32
N LEU A 412 -9.47 30.73 16.89
CA LEU A 412 -10.72 30.85 16.15
C LEU A 412 -10.95 32.29 15.68
N THR A 413 -11.60 32.44 14.55
CA THR A 413 -12.16 33.70 14.06
C THR A 413 -13.49 33.97 14.76
N PHE A 414 -13.98 35.22 14.72
CA PHE A 414 -15.26 35.58 15.32
C PHE A 414 -16.44 34.74 14.80
N ALA A 415 -16.43 34.40 13.50
CA ALA A 415 -17.46 33.57 12.90
C ALA A 415 -17.36 32.10 13.35
N GLU A 416 -16.14 31.57 13.52
CA GLU A 416 -15.91 30.24 14.09
C GLU A 416 -16.32 30.18 15.58
N GLU A 417 -16.08 31.23 16.36
CA GLU A 417 -16.51 31.34 17.77
C GLU A 417 -18.03 31.34 17.90
N ASP A 418 -18.74 32.12 17.07
CA ASP A 418 -20.21 32.19 17.08
C ASP A 418 -20.85 30.85 16.67
N ASN A 419 -20.27 30.20 15.66
CA ASN A 419 -20.64 28.84 15.26
C ASN A 419 -20.42 27.82 16.39
N LEU A 420 -19.29 27.91 17.12
CA LEU A 420 -19.00 27.01 18.24
C LEU A 420 -19.95 27.24 19.43
N ILE A 421 -20.33 28.49 19.71
CA ILE A 421 -21.33 28.84 20.74
C ILE A 421 -22.69 28.25 20.37
N SER A 422 -23.10 28.41 19.12
CA SER A 422 -24.38 27.90 18.61
C SER A 422 -24.41 26.37 18.65
N LEU A 423 -23.37 25.70 18.14
CA LEU A 423 -23.22 24.24 18.16
C LEU A 423 -23.24 23.69 19.59
N LYS A 424 -22.50 24.32 20.53
CA LYS A 424 -22.46 23.91 21.93
C LYS A 424 -23.84 23.88 22.60
N ASN A 425 -24.74 24.77 22.18
CA ASN A 425 -26.09 24.88 22.72
C ASN A 425 -27.12 24.00 21.98
N ASP A 426 -26.73 23.33 20.90
CA ASP A 426 -27.61 22.43 20.15
C ASP A 426 -27.76 21.07 20.85
N ARG A 427 -28.98 20.79 21.32
CA ARG A 427 -29.30 19.53 22.02
C ARG A 427 -29.33 18.32 21.09
N THR A 428 -29.71 18.51 19.84
CA THR A 428 -29.80 17.43 18.84
C THR A 428 -28.40 16.97 18.46
N LEU A 429 -27.51 17.91 18.17
CA LEU A 429 -26.10 17.62 17.90
C LEU A 429 -25.40 17.01 19.13
N LYS A 430 -25.74 17.44 20.34
CA LYS A 430 -25.21 16.83 21.58
C LYS A 430 -25.63 15.37 21.77
N LEU A 431 -26.85 15.01 21.36
CA LEU A 431 -27.31 13.62 21.35
C LEU A 431 -26.58 12.83 20.26
N LYS A 432 -26.50 13.38 19.05
CA LYS A 432 -25.79 12.76 17.92
C LYS A 432 -24.31 12.51 18.22
N PHE A 433 -23.63 13.43 18.89
CA PHE A 433 -22.24 13.29 19.33
C PHE A 433 -22.00 12.05 20.20
N LYS A 434 -22.99 11.60 20.98
CA LYS A 434 -22.88 10.38 21.80
C LYS A 434 -23.06 9.08 21.00
N GLU A 435 -23.68 9.18 19.82
CA GLU A 435 -24.02 8.02 18.97
C GLU A 435 -22.95 7.73 17.91
N MET A 436 -22.02 8.65 17.67
CA MET A 436 -21.04 8.54 16.57
C MET A 436 -19.60 8.83 17.02
N THR A 437 -18.65 8.45 16.19
CA THR A 437 -17.23 8.74 16.42
C THR A 437 -16.94 10.22 16.17
N LEU A 438 -15.81 10.70 16.70
CA LEU A 438 -15.42 12.11 16.63
C LEU A 438 -15.38 12.67 15.20
N ASN A 439 -14.77 11.92 14.27
CA ASN A 439 -14.65 12.34 12.87
C ASN A 439 -16.02 12.45 12.20
N LYS A 440 -16.88 11.44 12.39
CA LYS A 440 -18.24 11.39 11.85
C LYS A 440 -19.10 12.56 12.34
N PHE A 441 -18.93 12.93 13.61
CA PHE A 441 -19.62 14.09 14.17
C PHE A 441 -19.26 15.38 13.46
N TRP A 442 -17.96 15.66 13.27
CA TRP A 442 -17.54 16.90 12.62
C TRP A 442 -17.90 16.94 11.13
N ILE A 443 -17.94 15.80 10.44
CA ILE A 443 -18.45 15.73 9.06
C ILE A 443 -19.97 15.97 9.03
N TYR A 444 -20.72 15.34 9.93
CA TYR A 444 -22.17 15.55 10.05
C TYR A 444 -22.52 17.02 10.38
N ALA A 445 -21.81 17.61 11.33
CA ALA A 445 -22.03 18.99 11.77
C ALA A 445 -21.71 20.02 10.68
N GLN A 446 -20.95 19.65 9.64
CA GLN A 446 -20.59 20.54 8.55
C GLN A 446 -21.81 21.06 7.76
N ALA A 447 -22.91 20.31 7.72
CA ALA A 447 -24.13 20.73 7.04
C ALA A 447 -24.77 21.97 7.69
N GLU A 448 -24.69 22.10 9.02
CA GLU A 448 -25.29 23.20 9.79
C GLU A 448 -24.25 24.25 10.21
N PHE A 449 -23.01 23.82 10.48
CA PHE A 449 -21.92 24.64 10.99
C PHE A 449 -20.64 24.46 10.15
N PRO A 450 -20.62 24.88 8.87
CA PRO A 450 -19.56 24.52 7.92
C PRO A 450 -18.17 25.05 8.29
N GLU A 451 -18.07 26.27 8.83
CA GLU A 451 -16.76 26.90 9.11
C GLU A 451 -16.02 26.23 10.28
N ILE A 452 -16.68 26.11 11.43
CA ILE A 452 -16.10 25.48 12.62
C ILE A 452 -15.84 23.98 12.38
N SER A 453 -16.72 23.31 11.61
CA SER A 453 -16.55 21.91 11.26
C SER A 453 -15.37 21.70 10.32
N LEU A 454 -15.19 22.57 9.32
CA LEU A 454 -14.00 22.54 8.46
C LEU A 454 -12.73 22.76 9.28
N LYS A 455 -12.74 23.71 10.24
CA LYS A 455 -11.61 23.94 11.15
C LYS A 455 -11.30 22.70 12.00
N ALA A 456 -12.31 22.05 12.56
CA ALA A 456 -12.15 20.80 13.31
C ALA A 456 -11.61 19.65 12.43
N ILE A 457 -12.13 19.51 11.20
CA ILE A 457 -11.65 18.51 10.22
C ILE A 457 -10.18 18.79 9.85
N THR A 458 -9.78 20.05 9.66
CA THR A 458 -8.38 20.40 9.37
C THR A 458 -7.43 20.06 10.52
N ILE A 459 -7.95 20.03 11.75
CA ILE A 459 -7.21 19.57 12.93
C ILE A 459 -7.16 18.04 12.96
N LEU A 460 -8.24 17.33 12.67
CA LEU A 460 -8.30 15.86 12.78
C LEU A 460 -7.58 15.13 11.63
N LEU A 461 -7.61 15.70 10.42
CA LEU A 461 -7.11 15.06 9.19
C LEU A 461 -5.60 14.74 9.24
N PRO A 462 -4.70 15.56 9.81
CA PRO A 462 -3.27 15.24 9.91
C PRO A 462 -2.90 14.09 10.87
N PHE A 463 -3.81 13.63 11.74
CA PHE A 463 -3.53 12.64 12.78
C PHE A 463 -3.84 11.20 12.34
N SER A 464 -2.96 10.62 11.53
CA SER A 464 -3.11 9.27 10.99
C SER A 464 -3.21 8.16 12.03
N THR A 465 -3.98 7.11 11.77
CA THR A 465 -3.88 5.90 12.60
C THR A 465 -2.59 5.20 12.25
N SER A 466 -1.71 5.09 13.24
CA SER A 466 -0.38 4.51 13.04
C SER A 466 -0.42 3.00 12.71
N TYR A 467 -1.59 2.37 12.87
CA TYR A 467 -1.87 0.96 12.60
C TYR A 467 -1.64 0.56 11.14
N LEU A 468 -2.08 1.39 10.17
CA LEU A 468 -1.96 1.06 8.75
C LEU A 468 -0.51 1.07 8.26
N CYS A 469 0.32 1.99 8.77
CA CYS A 469 1.76 1.97 8.51
C CYS A 469 2.40 0.66 9.02
N GLU A 470 2.12 0.26 10.27
CA GLU A 470 2.66 -0.98 10.83
C GLU A 470 2.15 -2.23 10.12
N GLN A 471 0.86 -2.26 9.74
CA GLN A 471 0.31 -3.31 8.89
C GLN A 471 1.02 -3.34 7.54
N GLY A 472 1.25 -2.19 6.91
CA GLY A 472 1.97 -2.07 5.65
C GLY A 472 3.38 -2.64 5.73
N PHE A 473 4.14 -2.35 6.78
CA PHE A 473 5.47 -2.93 6.96
C PHE A 473 5.45 -4.42 7.29
N SER A 474 4.49 -4.86 8.12
CA SER A 474 4.29 -6.28 8.38
C SER A 474 3.96 -7.04 7.09
N ALA A 475 3.15 -6.43 6.23
CA ALA A 475 2.81 -6.93 4.91
C ALA A 475 4.04 -6.98 3.99
N VAL A 476 4.83 -5.91 3.88
CA VAL A 476 6.12 -5.89 3.12
C VAL A 476 7.06 -7.01 3.59
N THR A 477 7.19 -7.18 4.91
CA THR A 477 8.05 -8.22 5.51
C THR A 477 7.51 -9.63 5.22
N THR A 478 6.19 -9.81 5.23
CA THR A 478 5.52 -11.09 4.94
C THR A 478 5.63 -11.48 3.47
N ILE A 479 5.37 -10.52 2.57
CA ILE A 479 5.52 -10.67 1.12
C ILE A 479 6.91 -11.25 0.82
N LYS A 480 7.97 -10.66 1.38
CA LYS A 480 9.34 -11.06 1.06
C LYS A 480 9.88 -12.27 1.83
N SER A 481 9.42 -12.53 3.06
CA SER A 481 9.85 -13.72 3.83
C SER A 481 9.24 -15.03 3.30
N LYS A 482 8.04 -15.00 2.70
CA LYS A 482 7.36 -16.20 2.17
C LYS A 482 7.45 -16.37 0.66
N LYS A 483 7.65 -15.32 -0.13
CA LYS A 483 7.68 -15.38 -1.61
C LYS A 483 9.11 -15.18 -2.13
N ARG A 484 9.93 -16.22 -1.97
CA ARG A 484 11.24 -16.31 -2.63
C ARG A 484 11.01 -16.45 -4.16
N GLU A 485 11.62 -15.53 -4.92
CA GLU A 485 12.07 -15.64 -6.32
C GLU A 485 11.31 -14.99 -7.48
N ARG A 486 10.04 -14.53 -7.38
CA ARG A 486 9.37 -13.98 -8.60
C ARG A 486 8.43 -12.78 -8.47
N LEU A 487 8.27 -12.18 -7.28
CA LEU A 487 7.38 -11.03 -7.17
C LEU A 487 7.95 -9.78 -7.82
N ARG A 488 7.47 -9.50 -9.04
CA ARG A 488 7.77 -8.29 -9.79
C ARG A 488 6.98 -7.07 -9.28
N SER A 489 5.95 -7.25 -8.44
CA SER A 489 4.88 -6.27 -8.20
C SER A 489 4.51 -6.16 -6.70
N VAL A 490 5.45 -5.70 -5.86
CA VAL A 490 5.23 -5.56 -4.39
C VAL A 490 4.11 -4.56 -4.08
N GLU A 491 4.05 -3.46 -4.84
CA GLU A 491 3.03 -2.43 -4.68
C GLU A 491 1.62 -2.99 -4.92
N GLU A 492 1.49 -3.88 -5.90
CA GLU A 492 0.22 -4.43 -6.34
C GLU A 492 -0.39 -5.36 -5.30
N GLU A 493 0.45 -6.18 -4.66
CA GLU A 493 0.04 -7.03 -3.55
C GLU A 493 -0.30 -6.23 -2.28
N LEU A 494 0.52 -5.23 -1.95
CA LEU A 494 0.25 -4.34 -0.83
C LEU A 494 -1.10 -3.66 -1.00
N ARG A 495 -1.40 -3.19 -2.21
CA ARG A 495 -2.69 -2.57 -2.51
C ARG A 495 -3.85 -3.56 -2.34
N GLY A 496 -3.69 -4.81 -2.79
CA GLY A 496 -4.72 -5.84 -2.61
C GLY A 496 -4.95 -6.26 -1.14
N ASN A 497 -3.94 -6.11 -0.28
CA ASN A 497 -4.01 -6.47 1.14
C ASN A 497 -4.44 -5.32 2.06
N LEU A 498 -3.85 -4.14 1.86
CA LEU A 498 -4.01 -2.99 2.77
C LEU A 498 -5.21 -2.14 2.41
N SER A 499 -5.69 -2.19 1.17
CA SER A 499 -6.80 -1.36 0.75
C SER A 499 -8.12 -1.86 1.34
N THR A 500 -8.85 -0.94 1.94
CA THR A 500 -10.25 -1.15 2.33
C THR A 500 -11.17 -1.18 1.11
N VAL A 501 -10.73 -0.62 -0.03
CA VAL A 501 -11.60 -0.25 -1.16
C VAL A 501 -12.13 -1.40 -2.00
N ARG A 502 -11.68 -2.65 -2.02
CA ARG A 502 -12.25 -3.74 -2.87
C ARG A 502 -12.27 -3.49 -4.40
N PRO A 503 -11.73 -4.44 -5.19
CA PRO A 503 -11.76 -4.33 -6.64
C PRO A 503 -13.18 -4.58 -7.20
N ARG A 504 -13.55 -3.86 -8.25
CA ARG A 504 -14.81 -4.05 -8.99
C ARG A 504 -14.70 -5.28 -9.90
N ILE A 505 -14.74 -6.48 -9.30
CA ILE A 505 -14.50 -7.76 -10.01
C ILE A 505 -15.40 -7.94 -11.24
N LYS A 506 -16.69 -7.60 -11.14
CA LYS A 506 -17.63 -7.69 -12.28
C LYS A 506 -17.21 -6.77 -13.44
N HIS A 507 -16.77 -5.55 -13.12
CA HIS A 507 -16.24 -4.63 -14.11
C HIS A 507 -14.96 -5.19 -14.77
N LEU A 508 -14.05 -5.73 -13.96
CA LEU A 508 -12.81 -6.37 -14.44
C LEU A 508 -13.06 -7.60 -15.32
N CYS A 509 -14.10 -8.39 -15.04
CA CYS A 509 -14.49 -9.52 -15.89
C CYS A 509 -14.95 -9.04 -17.27
N ASN A 510 -15.67 -7.92 -17.32
CA ASN A 510 -16.20 -7.36 -18.57
C ASN A 510 -15.11 -6.65 -19.42
N THR A 511 -14.15 -5.98 -18.77
CA THR A 511 -13.15 -5.16 -19.46
C THR A 511 -11.86 -5.90 -19.80
N ARG A 512 -11.45 -6.86 -18.97
CA ARG A 512 -10.24 -7.66 -19.20
C ARG A 512 -10.68 -9.01 -19.76
N GLN A 513 -10.82 -9.13 -21.08
CA GLN A 513 -11.07 -10.43 -21.72
C GLN A 513 -10.05 -11.47 -21.26
N ALA A 514 -10.51 -12.72 -21.14
CA ALA A 514 -9.72 -13.88 -20.77
C ALA A 514 -8.50 -14.09 -21.70
N GLN A 515 -7.40 -13.38 -21.45
CA GLN A 515 -6.12 -13.69 -22.06
C GLN A 515 -5.49 -14.87 -21.34
N ILE A 516 -5.71 -16.07 -21.88
CA ILE A 516 -4.82 -17.20 -21.63
C ILE A 516 -3.66 -17.06 -22.61
N PHE A 517 -2.44 -17.07 -22.09
CA PHE A 517 -1.27 -17.43 -22.90
C PHE A 517 -0.50 -18.54 -22.20
N HIS A 518 -0.25 -19.57 -23.02
CA HIS A 518 0.79 -20.60 -23.09
C HIS A 518 1.58 -20.99 -21.84
#